data_AF-A0AA43FLY8-F1
#
_entry.id   AF-A0AA43FLY8-F1
#
_cell.length_a   1.000
_cell.length_b   1.000
_cell.length_c   1.000
_cell.angle_alpha   90.00
_cell.angle_beta   90.00
_cell.angle_gamma   90.00
#
_symmetry.space_group_name_H-M   'P 1'
#
loop_
_entity.id
_entity.type
_entity.pdbx_description
1 polymer ?
#
loop_
_entity_poly.entity_id
_entity_poly.type
_entity_poly.pdbx_seq_one_letter_code
_entity_poly.pdbx_strand_id
1 'polypeptide(L)'
;MAAIGSVGARLAHTALVQDRGSIRMKLGGIEGDQPSFADTLKQALGDVQELQTRSQDAIGSFLRGEPVEIHDVMAAAEEAGIALDMLIEIRNKLTDAYRSVIQMQA
;
A
#
# COMPACT_ATOMS: atom_id res chain seq x y z
N MET A 1 -36.76 -39.00 -49.00
CA MET A 1 -37.26 -38.47 -50.30
C MET A 1 -37.73 -37.05 -50.02
N ALA A 2 -36.97 -36.01 -50.38
CA ALA A 2 -36.97 -35.32 -51.68
C ALA A 2 -38.41 -34.89 -52.07
N ALA A 3 -38.77 -33.64 -52.40
CA ALA A 3 -38.05 -32.49 -52.96
C ALA A 3 -38.97 -31.23 -52.81
N ILE A 4 -38.43 -30.04 -52.50
CA ILE A 4 -38.19 -28.89 -53.42
C ILE A 4 -39.43 -28.09 -53.86
N GLY A 5 -39.37 -26.76 -53.62
CA GLY A 5 -40.14 -25.68 -54.27
C GLY A 5 -40.76 -24.72 -53.23
N SER A 6 -40.62 -23.40 -53.25
CA SER A 6 -40.06 -22.44 -54.21
C SER A 6 -39.99 -21.05 -53.55
N VAL A 7 -38.86 -20.36 -53.77
CA VAL A 7 -38.67 -18.92 -54.02
C VAL A 7 -39.64 -17.91 -53.37
N GLY A 8 -39.08 -17.05 -52.51
CA GLY A 8 -39.70 -15.79 -52.08
C GLY A 8 -38.65 -14.83 -51.56
N ALA A 9 -38.05 -14.07 -52.48
CA ALA A 9 -37.11 -12.99 -52.21
C ALA A 9 -37.63 -12.02 -51.15
N ARG A 10 -36.78 -11.59 -50.20
CA ARG A 10 -36.65 -10.20 -49.77
C ARG A 10 -35.61 -9.99 -48.65
N LEU A 11 -34.72 -9.05 -48.95
CA LEU A 11 -34.00 -8.17 -48.01
C LEU A 11 -32.77 -8.74 -47.31
N ALA A 12 -31.66 -8.67 -48.05
CA ALA A 12 -30.37 -8.35 -47.47
C ALA A 12 -30.48 -7.05 -46.67
N HIS A 13 -30.26 -7.12 -45.35
CA HIS A 13 -29.90 -5.96 -44.55
C HIS A 13 -28.48 -6.19 -44.06
N THR A 14 -27.54 -5.73 -44.89
CA THR A 14 -26.43 -4.89 -44.48
C THR A 14 -25.75 -5.30 -43.19
N ALA A 15 -24.70 -6.09 -43.36
CA ALA A 15 -23.52 -5.98 -42.52
C ALA A 15 -22.98 -4.53 -42.53
N LEU A 16 -22.20 -4.22 -41.51
CA LEU A 16 -21.33 -3.05 -41.31
C LEU A 16 -21.90 -1.99 -40.35
N VAL A 17 -20.98 -1.43 -39.54
CA VAL A 17 -21.14 -0.46 -38.44
C VAL A 17 -21.31 -1.18 -37.08
N GLN A 18 -20.37 -1.20 -36.14
CA GLN A 18 -19.14 -0.41 -35.97
C GLN A 18 -18.32 -1.02 -34.83
N ASP A 19 -17.21 -1.67 -35.18
CA ASP A 19 -16.05 -1.83 -34.32
C ASP A 19 -15.52 -0.41 -34.02
N ARG A 20 -16.01 0.17 -32.92
CA ARG A 20 -15.44 1.37 -32.35
C ARG A 20 -14.67 0.95 -31.12
N GLY A 21 -13.39 0.67 -31.38
CA GLY A 21 -12.38 0.57 -30.35
C GLY A 21 -12.60 1.64 -29.30
N SER A 22 -13.01 1.20 -28.12
CA SER A 22 -12.78 1.93 -26.90
C SER A 22 -11.27 1.97 -26.72
N ILE A 23 -10.63 2.99 -27.30
CA ILE A 23 -9.31 3.44 -26.90
C ILE A 23 -9.48 3.86 -25.44
N ARG A 24 -9.35 2.87 -24.55
CA ARG A 24 -9.02 3.08 -23.15
C ARG A 24 -7.64 3.74 -23.22
N MET A 25 -7.61 5.07 -23.16
CA MET A 25 -6.39 5.81 -22.95
C MET A 25 -5.72 5.19 -21.73
N LYS A 26 -4.69 4.39 -21.98
CA LYS A 26 -3.69 3.99 -21.00
C LYS A 26 -2.96 5.30 -20.69
N LEU A 27 -3.47 6.05 -19.72
CA LEU A 27 -2.69 7.07 -19.03
C LEU A 27 -1.49 6.33 -18.44
N GLY A 28 -0.37 6.43 -19.14
CA GLY A 28 0.88 5.79 -18.74
C GLY A 28 1.48 6.46 -17.51
N GLY A 29 2.00 5.60 -16.62
CA GLY A 29 2.79 5.93 -15.42
C GLY A 29 1.86 6.24 -14.24
N ILE A 30 1.71 5.39 -13.22
CA ILE A 30 2.73 4.68 -12.46
C ILE A 30 2.10 3.35 -11.96
N GLU A 31 2.02 2.32 -12.80
CA GLU A 31 1.76 0.94 -12.32
C GLU A 31 3.12 0.30 -12.00
N GLY A 32 3.71 0.77 -10.91
CA GLY A 32 4.55 -0.09 -10.08
C GLY A 32 3.70 -0.50 -8.90
N ASP A 33 3.74 -1.77 -8.53
CA ASP A 33 3.20 -2.35 -7.29
C ASP A 33 3.96 -1.78 -6.07
N GLN A 34 4.01 -0.44 -5.97
CA GLN A 34 4.65 0.29 -4.90
C GLN A 34 3.67 0.29 -3.73
N PRO A 35 4.08 -0.14 -2.53
CA PRO A 35 3.23 -0.10 -1.36
C PRO A 35 2.65 1.31 -1.18
N SER A 36 1.37 1.40 -0.85
CA SER A 36 0.75 2.69 -0.62
C SER A 36 1.43 3.36 0.58
N PHE A 37 1.39 4.69 0.66
CA PHE A 37 1.92 5.41 1.81
C PHE A 37 1.34 4.88 3.14
N ALA A 38 0.06 4.51 3.16
CA ALA A 38 -0.58 3.92 4.33
C ALA A 38 0.00 2.55 4.68
N ASP A 39 0.37 1.75 3.69
CA ASP A 39 1.03 0.46 3.89
C ASP A 39 2.44 0.65 4.45
N THR A 40 3.22 1.59 3.89
CA THR A 40 4.56 1.92 4.41
C THR A 40 4.49 2.47 5.84
N LEU A 41 3.53 3.33 6.16
CA LEU A 41 3.35 3.83 7.52
C LEU A 41 2.94 2.71 8.49
N LYS A 42 2.10 1.78 8.04
CA LYS A 42 1.69 0.61 8.82
C LYS A 42 2.87 -0.34 9.07
N GLN A 43 3.71 -0.54 8.06
CA GLN A 43 4.96 -1.28 8.19
C GLN A 43 5.88 -0.62 9.21
N ALA A 44 6.15 0.68 9.07
CA ALA A 44 6.98 1.43 10.02
C ALA A 44 6.45 1.35 11.47
N LEU A 45 5.12 1.41 11.67
CA LEU A 45 4.53 1.22 13.00
C LEU A 45 4.78 -0.20 13.55
N GLY A 46 4.70 -1.21 12.67
CA GLY A 46 5.06 -2.59 13.00
C GLY A 46 6.54 -2.71 13.39
N ASP A 47 7.42 -2.09 12.63
CA ASP A 47 8.87 -2.10 12.88
C ASP A 47 9.21 -1.45 14.22
N VAL A 48 8.60 -0.29 14.55
CA VAL A 48 8.78 0.34 15.87
C VAL A 48 8.27 -0.57 17.00
N GLN A 49 7.14 -1.26 16.80
CA GLN A 49 6.61 -2.19 17.79
C GLN A 49 7.56 -3.38 18.01
N GLU A 50 8.16 -3.92 16.95
CA GLU A 50 9.15 -4.99 17.04
C GLU A 50 10.40 -4.53 17.79
N LEU A 51 10.91 -3.34 17.48
CA LEU A 51 12.05 -2.76 18.19
C LEU A 51 11.77 -2.56 19.69
N GLN A 52 10.56 -2.10 20.04
CA GLN A 52 10.16 -1.98 21.44
C GLN A 52 10.10 -3.33 22.14
N THR A 53 9.52 -4.35 21.50
CA THR A 53 9.48 -5.72 22.06
C THR A 53 10.88 -6.27 22.24
N ARG A 54 11.75 -6.12 21.24
CA ARG A 54 13.15 -6.56 21.31
C ARG A 54 13.91 -5.88 22.45
N SER A 55 13.71 -4.58 22.65
CA SER A 55 14.30 -3.84 23.77
C SER A 55 13.82 -4.39 25.12
N GLN A 56 12.51 -4.62 25.27
CA GLN A 56 11.92 -5.18 26.49
C GLN A 56 12.43 -6.60 26.78
N ASP A 57 12.57 -7.43 25.74
CA ASP A 57 13.09 -8.78 25.85
C ASP A 57 14.58 -8.77 26.24
N ALA A 58 15.38 -7.89 25.65
CA ALA A 58 16.79 -7.72 26.01
C ALA A 58 16.96 -7.28 27.47
N ILE A 59 16.16 -6.30 27.91
CA ILE A 59 16.12 -5.86 29.31
C ILE A 59 15.72 -7.03 30.23
N GLY A 60 14.66 -7.75 29.88
CA GLY A 60 14.18 -8.89 30.66
C GLY A 60 15.22 -10.00 30.78
N SER A 61 15.90 -10.32 29.68
CA SER A 61 16.94 -11.35 29.62
C SER A 61 18.14 -10.98 30.48
N PHE A 62 18.58 -9.72 30.40
CA PHE A 62 19.62 -9.18 31.27
C PHE A 62 19.25 -9.27 32.76
N LEU A 63 18.02 -8.88 33.12
CA LEU A 63 17.53 -8.97 34.50
C LEU A 63 17.42 -10.41 35.03
N ARG A 64 17.20 -11.39 34.15
CA ARG A 64 17.19 -12.82 34.48
C ARG A 64 18.59 -13.43 34.59
N GLY A 65 19.64 -12.66 34.29
CA GLY A 65 21.03 -13.15 34.30
C GLY A 65 21.35 -14.07 33.12
N GLU A 66 20.56 -14.01 32.05
CA GLU A 66 20.91 -14.66 30.78
C GLU A 66 22.19 -14.01 30.20
N PRO A 67 22.94 -14.71 29.33
CA PRO A 67 24.18 -14.20 28.75
C PRO A 67 23.90 -13.13 27.68
N VAL A 68 23.39 -11.98 28.12
CA VAL A 68 23.15 -10.79 27.32
C VAL A 68 24.04 -9.69 27.87
N GLU A 69 24.81 -9.07 26.99
CA GLU A 69 25.71 -7.99 27.37
C GLU A 69 24.94 -6.67 27.56
N ILE A 70 25.34 -5.87 28.55
CA ILE A 70 24.64 -4.62 28.87
C ILE A 70 24.63 -3.63 27.70
N HIS A 71 25.67 -3.61 26.87
CA HIS A 71 25.76 -2.72 25.72
C HIS A 71 24.72 -3.07 24.64
N ASP A 72 24.38 -4.35 24.48
CA ASP A 72 23.32 -4.78 23.56
C ASP A 72 21.94 -4.35 24.05
N VAL A 73 21.71 -4.39 25.36
CA VAL A 73 20.47 -3.89 25.97
C VAL A 73 20.32 -2.38 25.76
N MET A 74 21.40 -1.62 25.98
CA MET A 74 21.39 -0.17 25.78
C MET A 74 21.21 0.18 24.30
N ALA A 75 21.89 -0.52 23.39
CA ALA A 75 21.74 -0.32 21.96
C ALA A 75 20.29 -0.61 21.51
N ALA A 76 19.69 -1.71 21.96
CA ALA A 76 18.30 -2.05 21.63
C ALA A 76 17.31 -1.00 22.18
N ALA A 77 17.55 -0.45 23.37
CA ALA A 77 16.74 0.61 23.95
C ALA A 77 16.88 1.94 23.19
N GLU A 78 18.09 2.32 22.80
CA GLU A 78 18.35 3.53 22.00
C GLU A 78 17.72 3.43 20.61
N GLU A 79 17.87 2.28 19.94
CA GLU A 79 17.27 2.03 18.62
C GLU A 79 15.75 2.15 18.66
N ALA A 80 15.10 1.52 19.66
CA ALA A 80 13.65 1.63 19.85
C ALA A 80 13.20 3.08 20.14
N GLY A 81 13.99 3.84 20.91
CA GLY A 81 13.72 5.25 21.22
C GLY A 81 13.78 6.14 19.99
N ILE A 82 14.88 6.06 19.23
CA ILE A 82 15.06 6.85 18.00
C ILE A 82 13.97 6.53 16.98
N ALA A 83 13.65 5.24 16.79
CA ALA A 83 12.62 4.82 15.85
C ALA A 83 11.23 5.37 16.24
N LEU A 84 10.90 5.40 17.53
CA LEU A 84 9.66 6.00 18.03
C LEU A 84 9.61 7.50 17.79
N ASP A 85 10.69 8.23 18.08
CA ASP A 85 10.77 9.67 17.88
C ASP A 85 10.56 10.03 16.40
N MET A 86 11.20 9.27 15.50
CA MET A 86 10.99 9.42 14.05
C MET A 86 9.53 9.20 13.64
N LEU A 87 8.87 8.19 14.20
CA LEU A 87 7.46 7.91 13.92
C LEU A 87 6.54 9.04 14.42
N ILE A 88 6.83 9.62 15.58
CA ILE A 88 6.09 10.77 16.11
C ILE A 88 6.23 11.97 15.17
N GLU A 89 7.42 12.24 14.66
CA GLU A 89 7.63 13.30 13.66
C GLU A 89 6.80 13.07 12.40
N ILE A 90 6.78 11.84 11.87
CA ILE A 90 5.95 11.49 10.71
C ILE A 90 4.47 11.72 11.02
N ARG A 91 3.98 11.26 12.18
CA ARG A 91 2.61 11.49 12.63
C ARG A 91 2.26 12.98 12.67
N ASN A 92 3.16 13.80 13.21
CA ASN A 92 2.97 15.25 13.29
C ASN A 92 2.85 15.85 11.88
N LYS A 93 3.79 15.53 10.97
CA LYS A 93 3.76 16.01 9.58
C LYS A 93 2.50 15.61 8.83
N LEU A 94 1.99 14.39 9.03
CA LEU A 94 0.75 13.93 8.42
C LEU A 94 -0.46 14.70 8.94
N THR A 95 -0.50 14.95 10.24
CA THR A 95 -1.56 15.74 10.86
C THR A 95 -1.54 17.18 10.34
N ASP A 96 -0.35 17.76 10.16
CA ASP A 96 -0.17 19.09 9.59
C ASP A 96 -0.58 19.15 8.12
N ALA A 97 -0.19 18.16 7.32
CA ALA A 97 -0.60 18.06 5.92
C ALA A 97 -2.13 17.97 5.79
N TYR A 98 -2.78 17.18 6.63
CA TYR A 98 -4.25 17.10 6.68
C TYR A 98 -4.89 18.45 7.02
N ARG A 99 -4.39 19.17 8.03
CA ARG A 99 -4.88 20.51 8.38
C ARG A 99 -4.66 21.52 7.25
N SER A 100 -3.52 21.47 6.58
CA SER A 100 -3.16 22.38 5.49
C SER A 100 -4.09 22.23 4.28
N VAL A 101 -4.43 20.99 3.89
CA VAL A 101 -5.38 20.72 2.80
C VAL A 101 -6.75 21.31 3.08
N ILE A 102 -7.23 21.21 4.33
CA ILE A 102 -8.53 21.78 4.73
C ILE A 102 -8.48 23.32 4.69
N GLN A 103 -7.40 23.94 5.15
CA GLN A 103 -7.24 25.40 5.11
C GLN A 103 -7.11 25.98 3.70
N MET A 104 -6.59 25.22 2.74
CA MET A 104 -6.52 25.65 1.34
C MET A 104 -7.88 25.57 0.62
N GLN A 105 -8.84 24.81 1.15
CA GLN A 105 -10.17 24.63 0.56
C GLN A 105 -11.25 25.52 1.20
N ALA A 106 -10.91 26.20 2.31
CA ALA A 106 -11.77 27.17 2.99
C ALA A 106 -11.46 28.60 2.51
#